data_AF-A0A1H5RZ36-F1
#
_entry.id   AF-A0A1H5RZ36-F1
#
_cell.length_a   1.000
_cell.length_b   1.000
_cell.length_c   1.000
_cell.angle_alpha   90.00
_cell.angle_beta   90.00
_cell.angle_gamma   90.00
#
_symmetry.space_group_name_H-M   'P 1'
#
loop_
_entity.id
_entity.type
_entity.pdbx_description
1 polymer ?
#
loop_
_entity_poly.entity_id
_entity_poly.type
_entity_poly.pdbx_seq_one_letter_code
_entity_poly.pdbx_strand_id
1 'polypeptide(L)'
;MNYKIGDLVRFVDEPIEGHITAFLGNDIVGVTDDTGFEIPVPLNKITLVHGNMRTEEDDEPVQSNIPIKFLDKGIYLALTGEQKEGLVKFFIVNETSFELLVNVTESQGSKRNSIYANIVPAREYNQIYTGNFAAINKWPSLEFQILRTSRKQHNAVPPIEKTIKVKPLELINSKEQLEILPEKAWVYELDKIEENIGLDKLKAHFISHRPK
;
A
#
# COMPACT_ATOMS: atom_id res chain seq x y z
N MET A 1 -19.25 -8.32 -29.45
CA MET A 1 -19.14 -6.86 -29.68
C MET A 1 -17.83 -6.45 -29.03
N ASN A 2 -16.84 -6.02 -29.82
CA ASN A 2 -15.43 -5.92 -29.40
C ASN A 2 -14.95 -4.48 -29.20
N TYR A 3 -15.87 -3.53 -29.04
CA TYR A 3 -15.55 -2.10 -28.87
C TYR A 3 -16.27 -1.57 -27.62
N LYS A 4 -15.56 -0.79 -26.82
CA LYS A 4 -16.03 -0.10 -25.61
C LYS A 4 -15.86 1.42 -25.76
N ILE A 5 -16.61 2.18 -24.96
CA ILE A 5 -16.39 3.63 -24.83
C ILE A 5 -14.99 3.83 -24.22
N GLY A 6 -14.20 4.72 -24.82
CA GLY A 6 -12.81 5.00 -24.42
C GLY A 6 -11.75 4.32 -25.30
N ASP A 7 -12.14 3.32 -26.09
CA ASP A 7 -11.21 2.60 -26.97
C ASP A 7 -10.60 3.55 -28.01
N LEU A 8 -9.28 3.49 -28.15
CA LEU A 8 -8.56 4.14 -29.24
C LEU A 8 -8.79 3.36 -30.53
N VAL A 9 -9.42 4.00 -31.51
CA VAL A 9 -9.70 3.41 -32.80
C VAL A 9 -9.11 4.24 -33.93
N ARG A 10 -8.69 3.54 -34.99
CA ARG A 10 -8.22 4.13 -36.24
C ARG A 10 -9.23 3.83 -37.33
N PHE A 11 -9.48 4.83 -38.15
CA PHE A 11 -10.38 4.74 -39.28
C PHE A 11 -9.72 3.86 -40.36
N VAL A 12 -10.49 2.97 -40.99
CA VAL A 12 -9.96 2.03 -41.98
C VAL A 12 -9.54 2.74 -43.26
N ASP A 13 -10.32 3.74 -43.67
CA ASP A 13 -10.14 4.44 -44.94
C ASP A 13 -9.22 5.67 -44.81
N GLU A 14 -9.03 6.19 -43.59
CA GLU A 14 -8.36 7.46 -43.34
C GLU A 14 -7.31 7.31 -42.22
N PRO A 15 -6.17 8.01 -42.28
CA PRO A 15 -5.13 7.96 -41.24
C PRO A 15 -5.51 8.84 -40.03
N ILE A 16 -6.75 8.72 -39.56
CA ILE A 16 -7.30 9.46 -38.42
C ILE A 16 -7.48 8.48 -37.26
N GLU A 17 -7.09 8.93 -36.07
CA GLU A 17 -7.25 8.20 -34.81
C GLU A 17 -8.12 9.01 -33.87
N GLY A 18 -8.88 8.32 -33.02
CA GLY A 18 -9.67 8.97 -31.99
C GLY A 18 -10.25 7.96 -31.02
N HIS A 19 -10.91 8.46 -29.98
CA HIS A 19 -11.52 7.66 -28.94
C HIS A 19 -13.03 7.52 -29.15
N ILE A 20 -13.56 6.31 -28.94
CA ILE A 20 -15.02 6.11 -28.97
C ILE A 20 -15.63 6.85 -27.77
N THR A 21 -16.48 7.84 -28.03
CA THR A 21 -17.14 8.65 -26.99
C THR A 21 -18.62 8.33 -26.85
N ALA A 22 -19.27 7.86 -27.92
CA ALA A 22 -20.70 7.53 -27.90
C ALA A 22 -21.08 6.38 -28.83
N PHE A 23 -22.14 5.65 -28.47
CA PHE A 23 -22.83 4.70 -29.36
C PHE A 23 -24.16 5.32 -29.79
N LEU A 24 -24.28 5.69 -31.07
CA LEU A 24 -25.42 6.45 -31.60
C LEU A 24 -26.56 5.57 -32.13
N GLY A 25 -26.38 4.23 -32.10
CA GLY A 25 -27.33 3.25 -32.61
C GLY A 25 -27.11 2.94 -34.10
N ASN A 26 -27.77 1.89 -34.62
CA ASN A 26 -27.61 1.41 -36.01
C ASN A 26 -26.16 1.14 -36.43
N ASP A 27 -25.34 0.60 -35.54
CA ASP A 27 -23.93 0.29 -35.79
C ASP A 27 -23.06 1.53 -36.10
N ILE A 28 -23.50 2.71 -35.64
CA ILE A 28 -22.76 3.98 -35.72
C ILE A 28 -22.18 4.32 -34.34
N VAL A 29 -20.90 4.70 -34.34
CA VAL A 29 -20.17 5.16 -33.16
C VAL A 29 -19.68 6.60 -33.36
N GLY A 30 -19.72 7.40 -32.31
CA GLY A 30 -19.06 8.71 -32.25
C GLY A 30 -17.61 8.52 -31.86
N VAL A 31 -16.68 8.98 -32.70
CA VAL A 31 -15.24 8.96 -32.43
C VAL A 31 -14.74 10.39 -32.33
N THR A 32 -14.13 10.73 -31.20
CA THR A 32 -13.58 12.07 -30.94
C THR A 32 -12.08 12.08 -31.13
N ASP A 33 -11.57 13.02 -31.92
CA ASP A 33 -10.13 13.24 -32.14
C ASP A 33 -9.48 14.07 -31.03
N ASP A 34 -8.15 14.27 -31.10
CA ASP A 34 -7.38 15.09 -30.16
C ASP A 34 -7.78 16.58 -30.15
N THR A 35 -8.54 17.03 -31.16
CA THR A 35 -9.04 18.41 -31.25
C THR A 35 -10.39 18.59 -30.55
N GLY A 36 -11.01 17.50 -30.11
CA GLY A 36 -12.32 17.49 -29.46
C GLY A 36 -13.50 17.46 -30.42
N PHE A 37 -13.28 17.14 -31.70
CA PHE A 37 -14.33 17.03 -32.71
C PHE A 37 -14.88 15.60 -32.77
N GLU A 38 -16.21 15.43 -32.63
CA GLU A 38 -16.87 14.13 -32.67
C GLU A 38 -17.36 13.79 -34.09
N ILE A 39 -16.85 12.69 -34.64
CA ILE A 39 -17.16 12.21 -35.99
C ILE A 39 -17.99 10.92 -35.88
N PRO A 40 -19.22 10.91 -36.40
CA PRO A 40 -20.02 9.69 -36.45
C PRO A 40 -19.54 8.77 -37.57
N VAL A 41 -19.11 7.56 -37.22
CA VAL A 41 -18.63 6.55 -38.17
C VAL A 41 -19.26 5.18 -37.98
N PRO A 42 -19.48 4.42 -39.06
CA PRO A 42 -19.92 3.04 -38.98
C PRO A 42 -18.88 2.13 -38.28
N LEU A 43 -19.33 1.17 -37.49
CA LEU A 43 -18.48 0.22 -36.75
C LEU A 43 -17.57 -0.61 -37.67
N ASN A 44 -18.00 -0.87 -38.90
CA ASN A 44 -17.21 -1.61 -39.90
C ASN A 44 -16.09 -0.78 -40.55
N LYS A 45 -16.03 0.53 -40.27
CA LYS A 45 -15.02 1.47 -40.80
C LYS A 45 -13.99 1.90 -39.76
N ILE A 46 -13.99 1.26 -38.58
CA ILE A 46 -13.01 1.49 -37.52
C ILE A 46 -12.30 0.19 -37.16
N THR A 47 -11.07 0.34 -36.68
CA THR A 47 -10.22 -0.75 -36.18
C THR A 47 -9.60 -0.35 -34.85
N LEU A 48 -9.49 -1.30 -33.92
CA LEU A 48 -8.88 -1.03 -32.63
C LEU A 48 -7.37 -0.83 -32.79
N VAL A 49 -6.85 0.30 -32.31
CA VAL A 49 -5.42 0.53 -32.24
C VAL A 49 -4.93 -0.06 -30.93
N HIS A 50 -4.37 -1.27 -30.98
CA HIS A 50 -3.62 -1.84 -29.85
C HIS A 50 -2.23 -1.16 -29.77
N GLY A 51 -2.22 0.13 -29.44
CA GLY A 51 -1.01 0.83 -29.01
C GLY A 51 -0.69 0.43 -27.57
N ASN A 52 0.59 0.27 -27.24
CA ASN A 52 1.09 -0.02 -25.89
C ASN A 52 0.77 1.11 -24.89
N MET A 53 -0.49 1.26 -24.53
CA MET A 53 -0.94 1.85 -23.28
C MET A 53 -1.60 0.74 -22.49
N ARG A 54 -0.84 0.19 -21.55
CA ARG A 54 -1.41 -0.41 -20.34
C ARG A 54 -2.17 0.71 -19.64
N THR A 55 -3.47 0.81 -19.90
CA THR A 55 -4.38 1.55 -19.05
C THR A 55 -4.78 0.60 -17.93
N GLU A 56 -4.53 0.99 -16.68
CA GLU A 56 -4.72 0.18 -15.46
C GLU A 56 -6.20 -0.10 -15.11
N GLU A 57 -7.09 -0.18 -16.09
CA GLU A 57 -8.54 -0.34 -15.87
C GLU A 57 -9.20 -1.54 -16.56
N ASP A 58 -8.46 -2.42 -17.25
CA ASP A 58 -9.05 -3.62 -17.89
C ASP A 58 -8.34 -4.95 -17.54
N ASP A 59 -7.49 -4.95 -16.50
CA ASP A 59 -7.08 -6.19 -15.84
C ASP A 59 -8.10 -6.53 -14.73
N GLU A 60 -9.28 -7.05 -15.09
CA GLU A 60 -9.87 -8.05 -14.19
C GLU A 60 -9.05 -9.33 -14.36
N PRO A 61 -8.21 -9.73 -13.37
CA PRO A 61 -7.62 -11.04 -13.43
C PRO A 61 -8.78 -12.03 -13.41
N VAL A 62 -8.81 -12.94 -14.38
CA VAL A 62 -9.66 -14.14 -14.37
C VAL A 62 -9.50 -14.78 -13.00
N GLN A 63 -10.45 -14.52 -12.10
CA GLN A 63 -10.40 -15.03 -10.75
C GLN A 63 -10.60 -16.54 -10.85
N SER A 64 -9.50 -17.29 -10.69
CA SER A 64 -9.57 -18.64 -10.15
C SER A 64 -10.42 -18.53 -8.89
N ASN A 65 -11.61 -19.13 -8.92
CA ASN A 65 -12.64 -19.06 -7.89
C ASN A 65 -12.25 -19.91 -6.66
N ILE A 66 -11.03 -19.72 -6.16
CA ILE A 66 -10.65 -20.11 -4.82
C ILE A 66 -11.00 -18.89 -3.97
N PRO A 67 -11.89 -18.99 -2.96
CA PRO A 67 -12.11 -17.89 -2.04
C PRO A 67 -10.78 -17.60 -1.33
N ILE A 68 -10.04 -16.60 -1.82
CA ILE A 68 -8.84 -16.12 -1.15
C ILE A 68 -9.33 -15.58 0.19
N LYS A 69 -8.95 -16.27 1.26
CA LYS A 69 -9.26 -15.87 2.62
C LYS A 69 -8.85 -14.42 2.81
N PHE A 70 -9.79 -13.57 3.21
CA PHE A 70 -9.49 -12.18 3.53
C PHE A 70 -8.58 -12.17 4.76
N LEU A 71 -7.38 -11.59 4.61
CA LEU A 71 -6.37 -11.52 5.66
C LEU A 71 -6.49 -10.16 6.35
N ASP A 72 -6.99 -10.15 7.59
CA ASP A 72 -7.20 -8.92 8.36
C ASP A 72 -5.96 -8.42 9.11
N LYS A 73 -4.96 -9.30 9.27
CA LYS A 73 -3.76 -9.06 10.08
C LYS A 73 -2.49 -9.33 9.29
N GLY A 74 -1.41 -8.69 9.70
CA GLY A 74 -0.09 -8.83 9.11
C GLY A 74 0.44 -7.52 8.56
N ILE A 75 0.49 -6.49 9.40
CA ILE A 75 1.13 -5.22 9.05
C ILE A 75 2.39 -5.09 9.88
N TYR A 76 3.54 -5.06 9.21
CA TYR A 76 4.83 -5.14 9.87
C TYR A 76 5.76 -4.00 9.50
N LEU A 77 6.58 -3.58 10.44
CA LEU A 77 7.84 -2.93 10.15
C LEU A 77 8.93 -4.01 10.11
N ALA A 78 9.60 -4.14 8.97
CA ALA A 78 10.66 -5.11 8.75
C ALA A 78 12.02 -4.42 8.55
N LEU A 79 13.04 -4.85 9.28
CA LEU A 79 14.40 -4.35 9.15
C LEU A 79 15.30 -5.40 8.50
N THR A 80 15.89 -5.10 7.35
CA THR A 80 16.87 -5.97 6.67
C THR A 80 18.27 -5.35 6.67
N GLY A 81 19.28 -6.18 6.44
CA GLY A 81 20.69 -5.79 6.46
C GLY A 81 21.50 -6.58 7.49
N GLU A 82 22.82 -6.57 7.30
CA GLU A 82 23.77 -7.28 8.16
C GLU A 82 24.46 -6.29 9.09
N GLN A 83 24.52 -6.60 10.39
CA GLN A 83 25.17 -5.72 11.38
C GLN A 83 26.63 -5.40 11.00
N LYS A 84 27.29 -6.31 10.28
CA LYS A 84 28.68 -6.15 9.80
C LYS A 84 28.82 -5.23 8.58
N GLU A 85 27.80 -5.16 7.73
CA GLU A 85 27.83 -4.34 6.50
C GLU A 85 27.42 -2.89 6.75
N GLY A 86 26.92 -2.59 7.96
CA GLY A 86 26.69 -1.23 8.42
C GLY A 86 25.43 -0.58 7.88
N LEU A 87 24.81 -1.06 6.80
CA LEU A 87 23.53 -0.53 6.29
C LEU A 87 22.34 -1.36 6.78
N VAL A 88 21.26 -0.67 7.11
CA VAL A 88 19.96 -1.26 7.45
C VAL A 88 18.87 -0.60 6.62
N LYS A 89 17.93 -1.41 6.12
CA LYS A 89 16.77 -0.93 5.38
C LYS A 89 15.51 -1.26 6.16
N PHE A 90 14.58 -0.33 6.18
CA PHE A 90 13.31 -0.44 6.88
C PHE A 90 12.22 -0.51 5.84
N PHE A 91 11.33 -1.49 5.97
CA PHE A 91 10.22 -1.72 5.08
C PHE A 91 8.91 -1.69 5.88
N ILE A 92 7.90 -1.03 5.33
CA ILE A 92 6.52 -1.33 5.68
C ILE A 92 6.10 -2.56 4.86
N VAL A 93 5.56 -3.58 5.51
CA VAL A 93 5.16 -4.83 4.87
C VAL A 93 3.68 -5.05 5.14
N ASN A 94 2.91 -5.21 4.07
CA ASN A 94 1.48 -5.41 4.13
C ASN A 94 1.11 -6.81 3.63
N GLU A 95 0.97 -7.76 4.54
CA GLU A 95 0.51 -9.12 4.22
C GLU A 95 -1.02 -9.24 4.24
N THR A 96 -1.71 -8.15 4.55
CA THR A 96 -3.18 -8.12 4.63
C THR A 96 -3.82 -8.04 3.25
N SER A 97 -5.14 -8.23 3.22
CA SER A 97 -5.98 -7.99 2.05
C SER A 97 -6.45 -6.53 1.92
N PHE A 98 -5.99 -5.63 2.79
CA PHE A 98 -6.27 -4.20 2.73
C PHE A 98 -5.25 -3.47 1.88
N GLU A 99 -5.66 -2.36 1.26
CA GLU A 99 -4.74 -1.29 0.89
C GLU A 99 -4.49 -0.43 2.13
N LEU A 100 -3.27 0.04 2.32
CA LEU A 100 -2.90 0.84 3.47
C LEU A 100 -2.56 2.27 3.04
N LEU A 101 -3.22 3.26 3.61
CA LEU A 101 -2.74 4.65 3.58
C LEU A 101 -1.78 4.82 4.75
N VAL A 102 -0.49 4.99 4.46
CA VAL A 102 0.58 4.98 5.47
C VAL A 102 1.27 6.33 5.51
N ASN A 103 1.33 6.93 6.70
CA ASN A 103 2.23 8.03 7.02
C ASN A 103 3.24 7.58 8.09
N VAL A 104 4.51 7.88 7.87
CA VAL A 104 5.61 7.61 8.81
C VAL A 104 6.35 8.89 9.08
N THR A 105 6.44 9.24 10.36
CA THR A 105 7.17 10.40 10.85
C THR A 105 8.32 9.94 11.72
N GLU A 106 9.53 10.42 11.43
CA GLU A 106 10.66 10.25 12.34
C GLU A 106 10.61 11.32 13.44
N SER A 107 10.92 10.95 14.67
CA SER A 107 11.00 11.87 15.79
C SER A 107 12.28 11.69 16.61
N GLN A 108 12.92 12.83 16.92
CA GLN A 108 14.10 12.91 17.76
C GLN A 108 14.01 14.14 18.67
N GLY A 109 13.68 13.92 19.94
CA GLY A 109 13.38 15.01 20.88
C GLY A 109 12.12 15.77 20.45
N SER A 110 12.25 17.09 20.25
CA SER A 110 11.16 17.94 19.77
C SER A 110 11.06 18.03 18.24
N LYS A 111 12.04 17.50 17.50
CA LYS A 111 12.05 17.55 16.03
C LYS A 111 11.25 16.38 15.48
N ARG A 112 10.39 16.67 14.49
CA ARG A 112 9.58 15.70 13.77
C ARG A 112 9.67 15.98 12.27
N ASN A 113 9.80 14.93 11.47
CA ASN A 113 9.79 15.03 10.02
C ASN A 113 9.04 13.83 9.42
N SER A 114 8.09 14.09 8.50
CA SER A 114 7.46 13.00 7.74
C SER A 114 8.47 12.48 6.71
N ILE A 115 8.72 11.18 6.73
CA ILE A 115 9.71 10.51 5.87
C ILE A 115 9.07 9.60 4.81
N TYR A 116 7.79 9.26 4.99
CA TYR A 116 7.05 8.43 4.06
C TYR A 116 5.55 8.73 4.18
N ALA A 117 4.89 8.95 3.04
CA ALA A 117 3.45 9.15 2.96
C ALA A 117 2.95 8.57 1.63
N ASN A 118 2.42 7.36 1.63
CA ASN A 118 1.96 6.71 0.40
C ASN A 118 0.92 5.61 0.67
N ILE A 119 0.34 5.10 -0.41
CA ILE A 119 -0.47 3.88 -0.41
C ILE A 119 0.47 2.68 -0.52
N VAL A 120 0.26 1.69 0.34
CA VAL A 120 0.89 0.37 0.25
C VAL A 120 -0.20 -0.63 -0.17
N PRO A 121 -0.15 -1.16 -1.39
CA PRO A 121 -1.15 -2.10 -1.87
C PRO A 121 -1.22 -3.39 -1.02
N ALA A 122 -2.33 -4.10 -1.14
CA ALA A 122 -2.48 -5.42 -0.54
C ALA A 122 -1.37 -6.37 -1.00
N ARG A 123 -0.78 -7.13 -0.07
CA ARG A 123 0.27 -8.12 -0.36
C ARG A 123 1.55 -7.52 -0.94
N GLU A 124 1.87 -6.28 -0.59
CA GLU A 124 3.07 -5.56 -1.04
C GLU A 124 3.91 -5.00 0.12
N TYR A 125 5.15 -4.62 -0.18
CA TYR A 125 6.06 -3.99 0.77
C TYR A 125 6.82 -2.83 0.13
N ASN A 126 7.09 -1.78 0.92
CA ASN A 126 7.78 -0.59 0.45
C ASN A 126 8.91 -0.23 1.41
N GLN A 127 10.06 0.17 0.87
CA GLN A 127 11.13 0.72 1.69
C GLN A 127 10.74 2.13 2.17
N ILE A 128 10.80 2.38 3.48
CA ILE A 128 10.39 3.64 4.10
C ILE A 128 11.55 4.42 4.71
N TYR A 129 12.66 3.74 5.03
CA TYR A 129 13.82 4.37 5.65
C TYR A 129 15.10 3.57 5.38
N THR A 130 16.24 4.23 5.44
CA THR A 130 17.56 3.60 5.41
C THR A 130 18.41 4.22 6.51
N GLY A 131 19.03 3.37 7.31
CA GLY A 131 19.89 3.77 8.41
C GLY A 131 21.25 3.09 8.35
N ASN A 132 22.08 3.41 9.33
CA ASN A 132 23.38 2.76 9.52
C ASN A 132 23.49 2.15 10.93
N PHE A 133 23.88 0.87 11.04
CA PHE A 133 24.05 0.15 12.30
C PHE A 133 25.07 0.80 13.24
N ALA A 134 26.11 1.45 12.71
CA ALA A 134 27.08 2.18 13.52
C ALA A 134 26.43 3.36 14.29
N ALA A 135 25.29 3.85 13.80
CA ALA A 135 24.52 4.93 14.41
C ALA A 135 23.23 4.46 15.10
N ILE A 136 23.10 3.16 15.43
CA ILE A 136 21.88 2.59 16.01
C ILE A 136 21.34 3.34 17.23
N ASN A 137 22.24 3.81 18.12
CA ASN A 137 21.86 4.56 19.32
C ASN A 137 21.28 5.95 19.01
N LYS A 138 21.43 6.42 17.76
CA LYS A 138 20.94 7.72 17.28
C LYS A 138 19.75 7.57 16.34
N TRP A 139 19.27 6.36 16.06
CA TRP A 139 18.11 6.19 15.20
C TRP A 139 16.88 6.89 15.79
N PRO A 140 16.07 7.54 14.95
CA PRO A 140 14.87 8.21 15.41
C PRO A 140 13.83 7.19 15.87
N SER A 141 12.86 7.65 16.66
CA SER A 141 11.61 6.91 16.82
C SER A 141 10.80 7.06 15.53
N LEU A 142 10.13 6.00 15.09
CA LEU A 142 9.23 6.04 13.94
C LEU A 142 7.79 6.04 14.44
N GLU A 143 7.05 7.10 14.12
CA GLU A 143 5.63 7.28 14.44
C GLU A 143 4.83 6.93 13.18
N PHE A 144 4.04 5.85 13.25
CA PHE A 144 3.20 5.34 12.19
C PHE A 144 1.76 5.76 12.38
N GLN A 145 1.12 6.20 11.31
CA GLN A 145 -0.32 6.38 11.19
C GLN A 145 -0.79 5.61 9.96
N ILE A 146 -1.68 4.64 10.15
CA ILE A 146 -2.10 3.73 9.09
C ILE A 146 -3.63 3.63 9.06
N LEU A 147 -4.21 3.87 7.89
CA LEU A 147 -5.61 3.61 7.60
C LEU A 147 -5.72 2.41 6.66
N ARG A 148 -6.63 1.49 6.97
CA ARG A 148 -6.93 0.32 6.15
C ARG A 148 -8.13 0.62 5.28
N THR A 149 -8.01 0.35 3.99
CA THR A 149 -9.08 0.55 3.00
C THR A 149 -9.26 -0.70 2.16
N SER A 150 -10.51 -1.01 1.80
CA SER A 150 -10.81 -2.13 0.90
C SER A 150 -12.18 -1.93 0.25
N ARG A 151 -12.29 -2.30 -1.03
CA ARG A 151 -13.58 -2.37 -1.75
C ARG A 151 -14.35 -3.66 -1.48
N LYS A 152 -13.70 -4.66 -0.85
CA LYS A 152 -14.34 -5.93 -0.43
C LYS A 152 -15.03 -5.75 0.92
N GLN A 153 -16.04 -6.56 1.19
CA GLN A 153 -16.70 -6.57 2.50
C GLN A 153 -15.70 -6.97 3.60
N HIS A 154 -15.61 -6.15 4.65
CA HIS A 154 -14.73 -6.36 5.79
C HIS A 154 -15.32 -5.73 7.06
N ASN A 155 -14.81 -6.13 8.22
CA ASN A 155 -15.21 -5.53 9.49
C ASN A 155 -14.55 -4.16 9.68
N ALA A 156 -15.22 -3.25 10.36
CA ALA A 156 -14.64 -1.97 10.72
C ALA A 156 -13.38 -2.18 11.59
N VAL A 157 -12.30 -1.49 11.23
CA VAL A 157 -11.02 -1.53 11.91
C VAL A 157 -10.61 -0.10 12.27
N PRO A 158 -10.14 0.17 13.50
CA PRO A 158 -9.67 1.50 13.86
C PRO A 158 -8.38 1.84 13.11
N PRO A 159 -8.08 3.14 12.94
CA PRO A 159 -6.75 3.60 12.55
C PRO A 159 -5.67 3.02 13.46
N ILE A 160 -4.52 2.66 12.89
CA ILE A 160 -3.36 2.25 13.67
C ILE A 160 -2.48 3.47 13.90
N GLU A 161 -2.23 3.77 15.17
CA GLU A 161 -1.22 4.73 15.59
C GLU A 161 -0.19 3.99 16.44
N LYS A 162 1.07 3.95 15.98
CA LYS A 162 2.13 3.18 16.63
C LYS A 162 3.45 3.93 16.62
N THR A 163 4.11 4.02 17.77
CA THR A 163 5.50 4.52 17.84
C THR A 163 6.44 3.36 18.06
N ILE A 164 7.36 3.14 17.12
CA ILE A 164 8.43 2.14 17.25
C ILE A 164 9.75 2.85 17.48
N LYS A 165 10.43 2.47 18.56
CA LYS A 165 11.82 2.82 18.82
C LYS A 165 12.66 1.55 18.84
N VAL A 166 13.41 1.34 17.77
CA VAL A 166 14.25 0.15 17.61
C VAL A 166 15.36 0.16 18.65
N LYS A 167 15.45 -0.93 19.43
CA LYS A 167 16.50 -1.09 20.44
C LYS A 167 17.58 -2.04 19.92
N PRO A 168 18.88 -1.76 20.18
CA PRO A 168 19.96 -2.65 19.78
C PRO A 168 19.79 -4.11 20.23
N LEU A 169 19.24 -4.33 21.42
CA LEU A 169 19.01 -5.66 21.98
C LEU A 169 18.02 -6.50 21.15
N GLU A 170 17.03 -5.85 20.54
CA GLU A 170 16.01 -6.53 19.72
C GLU A 170 16.62 -7.04 18.40
N LEU A 171 17.70 -6.41 17.92
CA LEU A 171 18.41 -6.81 16.71
C LEU A 171 19.43 -7.95 16.95
N ILE A 172 19.55 -8.44 18.18
CA ILE A 172 20.30 -9.67 18.49
C ILE A 172 19.44 -10.91 18.19
N ASN A 173 18.11 -10.75 18.21
CA ASN A 173 17.20 -11.85 17.92
C ASN A 173 17.37 -12.37 16.50
N SER A 174 16.95 -13.61 16.28
CA SER A 174 16.97 -14.21 14.94
C SER A 174 16.00 -13.47 14.03
N LYS A 175 16.42 -13.25 12.78
CA LYS A 175 15.54 -12.70 11.74
C LYS A 175 14.46 -13.73 11.36
N GLU A 176 13.28 -13.22 11.08
CA GLU A 176 12.13 -13.99 10.63
C GLU A 176 11.97 -13.85 9.11
N GLN A 177 11.36 -14.86 8.49
CA GLN A 177 11.00 -14.83 7.08
C GLN A 177 9.52 -14.43 6.98
N LEU A 178 9.24 -13.33 6.29
CA LEU A 178 7.88 -12.90 5.97
C LEU A 178 7.44 -13.55 4.64
N GLU A 179 6.13 -13.60 4.40
CA GLU A 179 5.54 -14.26 3.23
C GLU A 179 5.86 -13.53 1.93
N ILE A 180 5.85 -12.19 1.96
CA ILE A 180 6.01 -11.36 0.76
C ILE A 180 7.39 -10.69 0.64
N LEU A 181 8.10 -10.50 1.75
CA LEU A 181 9.44 -9.91 1.75
C LEU A 181 10.49 -11.01 1.49
N PRO A 182 11.31 -10.92 0.43
CA PRO A 182 12.24 -12.00 0.06
C PRO A 182 13.39 -12.17 1.05
N GLU A 183 13.79 -11.10 1.73
CA GLU A 183 14.87 -11.12 2.71
C GLU A 183 14.33 -11.41 4.13
N LYS A 184 15.11 -12.15 4.92
CA LYS A 184 14.82 -12.28 6.36
C LYS A 184 15.02 -10.92 7.05
N ALA A 185 14.14 -10.61 8.00
CA ALA A 185 14.12 -9.33 8.68
C ALA A 185 13.95 -9.46 10.19
N TRP A 186 14.35 -8.43 10.95
CA TRP A 186 13.79 -8.22 12.28
C TRP A 186 12.41 -7.59 12.13
N VAL A 187 11.40 -8.19 12.76
CA VAL A 187 9.99 -7.87 12.49
C VAL A 187 9.35 -7.24 13.71
N TYR A 188 8.64 -6.14 13.50
CA TYR A 188 7.81 -5.46 14.48
C TYR A 188 6.37 -5.46 13.98
N GLU A 189 5.46 -6.13 14.70
CA GLU A 189 4.03 -6.17 14.37
C GLU A 189 3.36 -4.84 14.75
N LEU A 190 2.85 -4.11 13.75
CA LEU A 190 2.26 -2.79 13.92
C LEU A 190 0.77 -2.87 14.26
N ASP A 191 0.09 -3.93 13.84
CA ASP A 191 -1.33 -4.17 14.08
C ASP A 191 -1.62 -5.05 15.30
N LYS A 192 -0.59 -5.33 16.10
CA LYS A 192 -0.75 -5.97 17.40
C LYS A 192 -1.47 -5.03 18.35
N ILE A 193 -2.65 -5.46 18.80
CA ILE A 193 -3.39 -4.80 19.87
C ILE A 193 -2.57 -4.99 21.16
N GLU A 194 -1.99 -3.91 21.67
CA GLU A 194 -1.39 -3.93 23.00
C GLU A 194 -2.52 -3.99 24.02
N GLU A 195 -2.68 -5.14 24.67
CA GLU A 195 -3.46 -5.20 25.90
C GLU A 195 -2.80 -4.25 26.89
N ASN A 196 -3.48 -3.16 27.23
CA ASN A 196 -3.04 -2.27 28.29
C ASN A 196 -3.07 -3.09 29.58
N ILE A 197 -1.91 -3.64 29.97
CA ILE A 197 -1.73 -4.47 31.16
C ILE A 197 -1.80 -3.58 32.40
N GLY A 198 -2.93 -2.89 32.60
CA GLY A 198 -3.36 -2.22 33.82
C GLY A 198 -2.26 -1.53 34.65
N LEU A 199 -1.28 -0.87 34.03
CA LEU A 199 -0.23 -0.15 34.78
C LEU A 199 -0.85 0.96 35.64
N ASP A 200 -1.99 1.49 35.21
CA ASP A 200 -2.79 2.45 35.97
C ASP A 200 -3.51 1.81 37.19
N LYS A 201 -3.92 0.54 37.10
CA LYS A 201 -4.48 -0.20 38.25
C LYS A 201 -3.42 -0.50 39.31
N LEU A 202 -2.18 -0.79 38.90
CA LEU A 202 -1.05 -0.98 39.82
C LEU A 202 -0.72 0.30 40.59
N LYS A 203 -0.64 1.46 39.91
CA LYS A 203 -0.36 2.76 40.56
C LYS A 203 -1.42 3.13 41.62
N ALA A 204 -2.70 2.85 41.37
CA ALA A 204 -3.77 3.12 42.33
C ALA A 204 -3.66 2.26 43.61
N HIS A 205 -3.14 1.03 43.51
CA HIS A 205 -3.00 0.10 44.64
C HIS A 205 -1.81 0.44 45.55
N PHE A 206 -0.74 1.05 45.01
CA PHE A 206 0.43 1.46 45.79
C PHE A 206 0.24 2.79 46.55
N ILE A 207 -0.73 3.62 46.18
CA ILE A 207 -1.00 4.91 46.84
C ILE A 207 -1.88 4.74 48.09
N SER A 208 -2.69 3.67 48.18
CA SER A 208 -3.61 3.47 49.31
C SER A 208 -2.97 2.92 50.60
N HIS A 209 -1.72 2.47 50.55
CA HIS A 209 -1.04 1.81 51.68
C HIS A 209 0.05 2.68 52.35
N ARG A 210 -0.13 4.00 52.38
CA ARG A 210 0.72 4.87 53.21
C ARG A 210 -0.03 5.38 54.45
N PRO A 211 0.00 4.66 55.59
CA PRO A 211 -0.23 5.26 56.89
C PRO A 211 1.02 6.02 57.37
N LYS A 212 0.74 7.08 58.14
CA LYS A 212 1.54 8.26 58.47
C LYS A 212 2.67 8.03 59.46
#